data_AF-A0A2V9EDW5-F1
#
_entry.id   AF-A0A2V9EDW5-F1
#
_cell.length_a   1.000
_cell.length_b   1.000
_cell.length_c   1.000
_cell.angle_alpha   90.00
_cell.angle_beta   90.00
_cell.angle_gamma   90.00
#
_symmetry.space_group_name_H-M   'P 1'
#
loop_
_entity.id
_entity.type
_entity.pdbx_description
1 polymer ?
#
loop_
_entity_poly.entity_id
_entity_poly.type
_entity_poly.pdbx_seq_one_letter_code
_entity_poly.pdbx_strand_id
1 'polypeptide(L)'
;MNYESISLWVAVASLIVAITALFVAIGANRIAKSSLSQAKQVADRDQRDWRQRKWFDLYFKTNQAYDFLERFQVLYENPPSGASGVEEARRDWNSLMFLIRELHTMAVVFPKNAAIDELFASTAVFKNREEALSKDRLEKIRNAMEAIRQQALVEPAVLG
;
A
#
# COMPACT_ATOMS: atom_id res chain seq x y z
N MET A 1 2.76 -16.72 75.27
CA MET A 1 2.96 -16.73 73.80
C MET A 1 3.59 -15.39 73.46
N ASN A 2 4.88 -15.39 73.10
CA ASN A 2 5.67 -14.16 73.00
C ASN A 2 5.36 -13.41 71.70
N TYR A 3 5.00 -12.13 71.80
CA TYR A 3 4.73 -11.25 70.67
C TYR A 3 5.89 -11.19 69.64
N GLU A 4 7.12 -11.39 70.11
CA GLU A 4 8.33 -11.43 69.28
C GLU A 4 8.37 -12.64 68.33
N SER A 5 7.85 -13.80 68.73
CA SER A 5 7.83 -14.97 67.84
C SER A 5 6.79 -14.77 66.73
N ILE A 6 5.64 -14.18 67.06
CA ILE A 6 4.60 -13.85 66.08
C ILE A 6 5.10 -12.81 65.07
N SER A 7 5.81 -11.76 65.51
CA SER A 7 6.39 -10.77 64.59
C SER A 7 7.47 -11.35 63.67
N LEU A 8 8.29 -12.28 64.18
CA LEU A 8 9.30 -12.97 63.37
C LEU A 8 8.65 -13.83 62.28
N TRP A 9 7.60 -14.59 62.62
CA TRP A 9 6.86 -15.42 61.66
C TRP A 9 6.17 -14.58 60.59
N VAL A 10 5.60 -13.44 60.96
CA VAL A 10 5.00 -12.50 60.00
C VAL A 10 6.07 -11.91 59.09
N ALA A 11 7.25 -11.54 59.61
CA ALA A 11 8.36 -11.04 58.80
C ALA A 11 8.86 -12.09 57.80
N VAL A 12 9.04 -13.34 58.23
CA VAL A 12 9.45 -14.46 57.36
C VAL A 12 8.40 -14.73 56.29
N ALA A 13 7.11 -14.77 56.66
CA ALA A 13 6.02 -14.97 55.71
C ALA A 13 5.98 -13.84 54.66
N SER A 14 6.14 -12.58 55.09
CA SER A 14 6.14 -11.42 54.19
C SER A 14 7.33 -11.44 53.22
N LEU A 15 8.50 -11.91 53.66
CA LEU A 15 9.68 -12.07 52.81
C LEU A 15 9.45 -13.15 51.74
N ILE A 16 8.86 -14.28 52.11
CA ILE A 16 8.54 -15.37 51.16
C ILE A 16 7.55 -14.88 50.09
N VAL A 17 6.51 -14.15 50.50
CA VAL A 17 5.53 -13.56 49.57
C VAL A 17 6.20 -12.56 48.63
N ALA A 18 7.07 -11.68 49.15
CA ALA A 18 7.81 -10.70 48.34
C ALA A 18 8.75 -11.38 47.32
N ILE A 19 9.47 -12.43 47.73
CA ILE A 19 10.32 -13.22 46.84
C ILE A 19 9.49 -13.87 45.73
N THR A 20 8.36 -14.47 46.08
CA THR A 20 7.46 -15.12 45.12
C THR A 20 6.90 -14.12 44.12
N ALA A 21 6.46 -12.94 44.60
CA ALA A 21 5.98 -11.86 43.77
C ALA A 21 7.05 -11.34 42.80
N LEU A 22 8.32 -11.26 43.24
CA LEU A 22 9.44 -10.86 42.39
C LEU A 22 9.67 -11.85 41.24
N PHE A 23 9.64 -13.16 41.52
CA PHE A 23 9.79 -14.19 40.48
C PHE A 23 8.63 -14.15 39.47
N VAL A 24 7.40 -13.96 39.93
CA VAL A 24 6.23 -13.77 39.06
C VAL A 24 6.40 -12.52 38.19
N ALA A 25 6.85 -11.40 38.75
CA ALA A 25 7.08 -10.16 38.02
C ALA A 25 8.17 -10.30 36.94
N ILE A 26 9.27 -11.01 37.24
CA ILE A 26 10.34 -11.30 36.27
C ILE A 26 9.80 -12.18 35.13
N GLY A 27 9.02 -13.21 35.46
CA GLY A 27 8.36 -14.08 34.48
C GLY A 27 7.43 -13.30 33.56
N ALA A 28 6.55 -12.48 34.14
CA ALA A 28 5.62 -11.62 33.41
C ALA A 28 6.36 -10.62 32.49
N ASN A 29 7.44 -10.00 32.96
CA ASN A 29 8.25 -9.07 32.16
C ASN A 29 8.93 -9.78 30.97
N ARG A 30 9.41 -11.02 31.14
CA ARG A 30 9.97 -11.81 30.04
C ARG A 30 8.92 -12.17 28.99
N ILE A 31 7.74 -12.60 29.42
CA ILE A 31 6.61 -12.89 28.52
C ILE A 31 6.20 -11.62 27.77
N ALA A 32 6.04 -10.49 28.47
CA ALA A 32 5.69 -9.22 27.86
C ALA A 32 6.73 -8.76 26.81
N LYS A 33 8.03 -8.92 27.07
CA LYS A 33 9.10 -8.64 26.09
C LYS A 33 9.03 -9.57 24.88
N SER A 34 8.78 -10.86 25.10
CA SER A 34 8.60 -11.84 24.02
C SER A 34 7.38 -11.50 23.16
N SER A 35 6.23 -11.22 23.79
CA SER A 35 5.00 -10.82 23.10
C SER A 35 5.18 -9.51 22.34
N LEU A 36 5.91 -8.53 22.89
CA LEU A 36 6.24 -7.29 22.19
C LEU A 36 7.13 -7.54 20.97
N SER A 37 8.14 -8.41 21.10
CA SER A 37 9.01 -8.78 19.97
C SER A 37 8.23 -9.48 18.87
N GLN A 38 7.35 -10.41 19.24
CA GLN A 38 6.50 -11.12 18.29
C GLN A 38 5.51 -10.17 17.61
N ALA A 39 4.88 -9.27 18.38
CA ALA A 39 3.98 -8.26 17.84
C ALA A 39 4.68 -7.31 16.86
N LYS A 40 5.92 -6.90 17.15
CA LYS A 40 6.74 -6.11 16.21
C LYS A 40 7.03 -6.89 14.93
N GLN A 41 7.42 -8.15 15.04
CA GLN A 41 7.73 -8.99 13.88
C GLN A 41 6.49 -9.20 12.98
N VAL A 42 5.33 -9.41 13.59
CA VAL A 42 4.04 -9.49 12.88
C VAL A 42 3.71 -8.15 12.24
N ALA A 43 3.80 -7.04 12.97
CA ALA A 43 3.52 -5.71 12.43
C ALA A 43 4.46 -5.35 11.25
N ASP A 44 5.75 -5.67 11.35
CA ASP A 44 6.72 -5.44 10.27
C ASP A 44 6.41 -6.29 9.04
N ARG A 45 6.00 -7.55 9.24
CA ARG A 45 5.54 -8.43 8.16
C ARG A 45 4.28 -7.88 7.51
N ASP A 46 3.26 -7.57 8.30
CA ASP A 46 1.99 -7.04 7.82
C ASP A 46 2.19 -5.72 7.06
N GLN A 47 3.12 -4.87 7.50
CA GLN A 47 3.47 -3.64 6.82
C GLN A 47 4.14 -3.90 5.45
N ARG A 48 5.04 -4.90 5.36
CA ARG A 48 5.65 -5.30 4.08
C ARG A 48 4.61 -5.87 3.12
N ASP A 49 3.78 -6.80 3.60
CA ASP A 49 2.74 -7.45 2.81
C ASP A 49 1.71 -6.41 2.33
N TRP A 50 1.31 -5.47 3.20
CA TRP A 50 0.44 -4.35 2.85
C TRP A 50 1.06 -3.47 1.76
N ARG A 51 2.33 -3.08 1.89
CA ARG A 51 3.03 -2.24 0.92
C ARG A 51 3.08 -2.92 -0.44
N GLN A 52 3.42 -4.20 -0.45
CA GLN A 52 3.49 -4.99 -1.67
C GLN A 52 2.13 -5.09 -2.35
N ARG A 53 1.07 -5.38 -1.59
CA ARG A 53 -0.30 -5.41 -2.11
C ARG A 53 -0.70 -4.07 -2.73
N LYS A 54 -0.32 -2.95 -2.10
CA LYS A 54 -0.58 -1.61 -2.67
C LYS A 54 0.12 -1.42 -4.01
N TRP A 55 1.39 -1.82 -4.13
CA TRP A 55 2.11 -1.75 -5.40
C TRP A 55 1.43 -2.60 -6.49
N PHE A 56 0.97 -3.81 -6.17
CA PHE A 56 0.20 -4.63 -7.10
C PHE A 56 -1.13 -4.00 -7.49
N ASP A 57 -1.91 -3.50 -6.53
CA ASP A 57 -3.18 -2.82 -6.78
C ASP A 57 -2.97 -1.64 -7.75
N LEU A 58 -1.91 -0.85 -7.52
CA LEU A 58 -1.56 0.27 -8.38
C LEU A 58 -1.11 -0.18 -9.78
N TYR A 59 -0.31 -1.25 -9.88
CA TYR A 59 0.09 -1.83 -11.16
C TYR A 59 -1.13 -2.24 -11.99
N PHE A 60 -2.05 -3.02 -11.41
CA PHE A 60 -3.26 -3.46 -12.10
C PHE A 60 -4.12 -2.28 -12.56
N LYS A 61 -4.25 -1.24 -11.72
CA LYS A 61 -5.00 -0.04 -12.09
C LYS A 61 -4.32 0.74 -13.21
N THR A 62 -3.00 0.83 -13.19
CA THR A 62 -2.21 1.47 -14.25
C THR A 62 -2.35 0.72 -15.57
N ASN A 63 -2.31 -0.63 -15.54
CA ASN A 63 -2.54 -1.45 -16.71
C ASN A 63 -3.95 -1.27 -17.27
N GLN A 64 -4.97 -1.22 -16.41
CA GLN A 64 -6.34 -0.91 -16.82
C GLN A 64 -6.44 0.46 -17.53
N ALA A 65 -5.76 1.48 -17.00
CA ALA A 65 -5.71 2.81 -17.60
C ALA A 65 -4.97 2.83 -18.94
N TYR A 66 -3.87 2.09 -19.05
CA TYR A 66 -3.13 1.90 -20.28
C TYR A 66 -3.99 1.24 -21.37
N ASP A 67 -4.60 0.08 -21.07
CA ASP A 67 -5.44 -0.67 -22.02
C ASP A 67 -6.64 0.18 -22.47
N PHE A 68 -7.25 0.93 -21.55
CA PHE A 68 -8.36 1.83 -21.88
C PHE A 68 -7.90 2.96 -22.80
N LEU A 69 -6.75 3.57 -22.53
CA LEU A 69 -6.20 4.61 -23.38
C LEU A 69 -5.85 4.08 -24.77
N GLU A 70 -5.18 2.93 -24.86
CA GLU A 70 -4.86 2.28 -26.14
C GLU A 70 -6.13 2.03 -26.96
N ARG A 71 -7.17 1.44 -26.34
CA ARG A 71 -8.47 1.25 -26.99
C ARG A 71 -9.10 2.56 -27.42
N PHE A 72 -9.05 3.59 -26.58
CA PHE A 72 -9.56 4.92 -26.92
C PHE A 72 -8.82 5.49 -28.14
N GLN A 73 -7.51 5.35 -28.21
CA GLN A 73 -6.73 5.79 -29.38
C GLN A 73 -7.14 5.05 -30.65
N VAL A 74 -7.29 3.72 -30.59
CA VAL A 74 -7.69 2.90 -31.75
C VAL A 74 -9.10 3.25 -32.24
N LEU A 75 -10.06 3.45 -31.33
CA LEU A 75 -11.44 3.76 -31.71
C LEU A 75 -11.62 5.16 -32.27
N TYR A 76 -10.77 6.11 -31.86
CA TYR A 76 -11.00 7.53 -32.11
C TYR A 76 -9.88 8.24 -32.86
N GLU A 77 -8.90 7.49 -33.38
CA GLU A 77 -7.96 7.99 -34.39
C GLU A 77 -8.70 8.57 -35.61
N ASN A 78 -9.79 7.91 -36.00
CA ASN A 78 -10.74 8.41 -36.99
C ASN A 78 -12.09 8.68 -36.31
N PRO A 79 -12.33 9.92 -35.82
CA PRO A 79 -13.52 10.19 -35.02
C PRO A 79 -14.80 9.99 -35.84
N PRO A 80 -15.85 9.38 -35.24
CA PRO A 80 -17.11 9.18 -35.93
C PRO A 80 -17.77 10.52 -36.28
N SER A 81 -18.32 10.62 -37.49
CA SER A 81 -18.94 11.84 -38.02
C SER A 81 -20.42 12.01 -37.63
N GLY A 82 -21.07 10.96 -37.13
CA GLY A 82 -22.48 10.98 -36.71
C GLY A 82 -22.67 11.38 -35.25
N ALA A 83 -23.79 12.03 -34.93
CA ALA A 83 -24.12 12.48 -33.58
C ALA A 83 -24.04 11.36 -32.51
N SER A 84 -24.48 10.14 -32.84
CA SER A 84 -24.37 8.98 -31.95
C SER A 84 -22.92 8.67 -31.57
N GLY A 85 -22.02 8.69 -32.56
CA GLY A 85 -20.60 8.42 -32.31
C GLY A 85 -19.89 9.54 -31.57
N VAL A 86 -20.34 10.79 -31.73
CA VAL A 86 -19.84 11.92 -30.94
C VAL A 86 -20.21 11.77 -29.46
N GLU A 87 -21.41 11.32 -29.15
CA GLU A 87 -21.83 11.07 -27.76
C GLU A 87 -21.15 9.84 -27.15
N GLU A 88 -20.91 8.78 -27.92
CA GLU A 88 -20.08 7.64 -27.49
C GLU A 88 -18.65 8.06 -27.17
N ALA A 89 -18.01 8.81 -28.06
CA ALA A 89 -16.69 9.39 -27.85
C ALA A 89 -16.60 10.22 -26.56
N ARG A 90 -17.64 11.03 -26.29
CA ARG A 90 -17.71 11.83 -25.07
C ARG A 90 -17.86 10.97 -23.81
N ARG A 91 -18.68 9.92 -23.86
CA ARG A 91 -18.82 8.97 -22.75
C ARG A 91 -17.52 8.25 -22.45
N ASP A 92 -16.85 7.73 -23.47
CA ASP A 92 -15.57 7.05 -23.32
C ASP A 92 -14.47 7.97 -22.81
N TRP A 93 -14.46 9.22 -23.27
CA TRP A 93 -13.55 10.25 -22.75
C TRP A 93 -13.75 10.48 -21.25
N ASN A 94 -15.00 10.65 -20.82
CA ASN A 94 -15.31 10.84 -19.40
C ASN A 94 -14.87 9.62 -18.59
N SER A 95 -15.12 8.40 -19.08
CA SER A 95 -14.70 7.15 -18.44
C SER A 95 -13.17 7.08 -18.30
N LEU A 96 -12.41 7.45 -19.33
CA LEU A 96 -10.94 7.55 -19.25
C LEU A 96 -10.51 8.56 -18.18
N MET A 97 -11.15 9.73 -18.11
CA MET A 97 -10.81 10.75 -17.11
C MET A 97 -11.14 10.28 -15.68
N PHE A 98 -12.24 9.56 -15.48
CA PHE A 98 -12.55 8.94 -14.19
C PHE A 98 -11.49 7.91 -13.81
N LEU A 99 -11.10 7.05 -14.74
CA LEU A 99 -10.10 6.01 -14.50
C LEU A 99 -8.73 6.61 -14.08
N ILE A 100 -8.32 7.70 -14.73
CA ILE A 100 -7.09 8.43 -14.38
C ILE A 100 -7.19 9.07 -12.99
N ARG A 101 -8.34 9.63 -12.62
CA ARG A 101 -8.53 10.20 -11.27
C ARG A 101 -8.50 9.13 -10.19
N GLU A 102 -9.10 7.97 -10.45
CA GLU A 102 -9.03 6.82 -9.54
C GLU A 102 -7.59 6.35 -9.38
N LEU A 103 -6.84 6.24 -10.48
CA LEU A 103 -5.42 5.92 -10.47
C LEU A 103 -4.61 6.93 -9.63
N HIS A 104 -4.85 8.24 -9.79
CA HIS A 104 -4.21 9.28 -8.98
C HIS A 104 -4.55 9.16 -7.49
N THR A 105 -5.80 8.85 -7.18
CA THR A 105 -6.28 8.64 -5.80
C THR A 105 -5.60 7.42 -5.16
N MET A 106 -5.33 6.37 -5.94
CA MET A 106 -4.56 5.22 -5.47
C MET A 106 -3.07 5.55 -5.31
N ALA A 107 -2.51 6.40 -6.18
CA ALA A 107 -1.10 6.75 -6.18
C ALA A 107 -0.71 7.73 -5.05
N VAL A 108 -1.63 8.59 -4.60
CA VAL A 108 -1.33 9.65 -3.61
C VAL A 108 -0.94 9.14 -2.22
N VAL A 109 -1.32 7.90 -1.87
CA VAL A 109 -0.98 7.29 -0.57
C VAL A 109 0.44 6.73 -0.51
N PHE A 110 1.15 6.70 -1.64
CA PHE A 110 2.53 6.24 -1.69
C PHE A 110 3.48 7.34 -1.17
N PRO A 111 4.56 6.95 -0.47
CA PRO A 111 5.62 7.90 -0.16
C PRO A 111 6.29 8.39 -1.46
N LYS A 112 7.03 9.50 -1.37
CA LYS A 112 7.77 10.06 -2.51
C LYS A 112 8.56 8.97 -3.23
N ASN A 113 8.25 8.75 -4.50
CA ASN A 113 8.82 7.69 -5.32
C ASN A 113 8.81 8.14 -6.78
N ALA A 114 9.96 7.97 -7.46
CA ALA A 114 10.13 8.42 -8.84
C ALA A 114 9.12 7.79 -9.81
N ALA A 115 8.74 6.53 -9.61
CA ALA A 115 7.75 5.85 -10.46
C ALA A 115 6.34 6.46 -10.29
N ILE A 116 6.02 6.93 -9.07
CA ILE A 116 4.75 7.61 -8.78
C ILE A 116 4.75 9.02 -9.37
N ASP A 117 5.86 9.74 -9.23
CA ASP A 117 6.02 11.07 -9.84
C ASP A 117 5.93 11.00 -11.37
N GLU A 118 6.55 9.98 -11.97
CA GLU A 118 6.46 9.72 -13.40
C GLU A 118 5.05 9.30 -13.82
N LEU A 119 4.34 8.52 -13.00
CA LEU A 119 2.92 8.21 -13.21
C LEU A 119 2.05 9.47 -13.21
N PHE A 120 2.23 10.36 -12.24
CA PHE A 120 1.50 11.62 -12.17
C PHE A 120 1.83 12.53 -13.35
N ALA A 121 3.11 12.65 -13.71
CA ALA A 121 3.51 13.36 -14.91
C ALA A 121 2.92 12.70 -16.17
N SER A 122 2.77 11.38 -16.16
CA SER A 122 2.32 10.62 -17.33
C SER A 122 0.81 10.65 -17.57
N THR A 123 0.07 10.89 -16.50
CA THR A 123 -1.40 10.89 -16.47
C THR A 123 -1.96 12.22 -15.98
N ALA A 124 -1.15 13.28 -15.93
CA ALA A 124 -1.63 14.63 -15.70
C ALA A 124 -2.76 14.93 -16.69
N VAL A 125 -3.84 15.55 -16.19
CA VAL A 125 -5.08 15.80 -16.94
C VAL A 125 -4.74 16.30 -18.34
N PHE A 126 -5.11 15.50 -19.34
CA PHE A 126 -4.94 15.90 -20.74
C PHE A 126 -5.73 17.19 -20.96
N LYS A 127 -5.07 18.21 -21.50
CA LYS A 127 -5.71 19.50 -21.74
C LYS A 127 -6.78 19.40 -22.82
N ASN A 128 -6.61 18.47 -23.74
CA ASN A 128 -7.55 18.19 -24.82
C ASN A 128 -7.51 16.71 -25.24
N ARG A 129 -8.44 16.33 -26.12
CA ARG A 129 -8.55 14.96 -26.66
C ARG A 129 -7.33 14.57 -27.51
N GLU A 130 -6.73 15.53 -28.21
CA GLU A 130 -5.58 15.31 -29.08
C GLU A 130 -4.35 14.84 -28.28
N GLU A 131 -4.12 15.39 -27.09
CA GLU A 131 -3.08 14.93 -26.18
C GLU A 131 -3.26 13.47 -25.74
N ALA A 132 -4.51 13.02 -25.58
CA ALA A 132 -4.79 11.62 -25.26
C ALA A 132 -4.66 10.69 -26.48
N LEU A 133 -4.78 11.21 -27.70
CA LEU A 133 -4.50 10.47 -28.93
C LEU A 133 -3.00 10.34 -29.21
N SER A 134 -2.15 11.04 -28.45
CA SER A 134 -0.70 10.99 -28.61
C SER A 134 -0.12 9.61 -28.24
N LYS A 135 0.65 9.04 -29.17
CA LYS A 135 1.41 7.79 -28.94
C LYS A 135 2.50 7.97 -27.87
N ASP A 136 3.11 9.15 -27.79
CA ASP A 136 4.10 9.49 -26.76
C ASP A 136 3.50 9.43 -25.35
N ARG A 137 2.22 9.79 -25.20
CA ARG A 137 1.52 9.69 -23.90
C ARG A 137 1.31 8.24 -23.49
N LEU A 138 0.89 7.40 -24.42
CA LEU A 138 0.71 5.97 -24.19
C LEU A 138 2.04 5.31 -23.79
N GLU A 139 3.12 5.63 -24.50
CA GLU A 139 4.49 5.17 -24.20
C GLU A 139 4.93 5.55 -22.78
N LYS A 140 4.70 6.79 -22.37
CA LYS A 140 5.05 7.27 -21.02
C LYS A 140 4.23 6.60 -19.92
N ILE A 141 2.95 6.28 -20.16
CA ILE A 141 2.14 5.51 -19.20
C ILE A 141 2.66 4.06 -19.12
N ARG A 142 3.04 3.47 -20.26
CA ARG A 142 3.69 2.14 -20.32
C ARG A 142 4.98 2.10 -19.50
N ASN A 143 5.83 3.12 -19.63
CA ASN A 143 7.09 3.20 -18.90
C ASN A 143 6.86 3.36 -17.39
N ALA A 144 5.93 4.24 -16.99
CA ALA A 144 5.54 4.39 -15.59
C ALA A 144 4.97 3.08 -15.01
N MET A 145 4.13 2.38 -15.78
CA MET A 145 3.60 1.07 -15.41
C MET A 145 4.71 0.05 -15.18
N GLU A 146 5.71 0.00 -16.05
CA GLU A 146 6.86 -0.91 -15.90
C GLU A 146 7.68 -0.56 -14.65
N ALA A 147 7.91 0.73 -14.37
CA ALA A 147 8.57 1.16 -13.14
C ALA A 147 7.79 0.73 -11.88
N ILE A 148 6.46 0.87 -11.90
CA ILE A 148 5.56 0.38 -10.83
C ILE A 148 5.64 -1.14 -10.70
N ARG A 149 5.69 -1.87 -11.83
CA ARG A 149 5.84 -3.33 -11.85
C ARG A 149 7.12 -3.76 -11.13
N GLN A 150 8.24 -3.09 -11.41
CA GLN A 150 9.52 -3.37 -10.75
C GLN A 150 9.45 -3.14 -9.22
N GLN A 151 8.66 -2.18 -8.76
CA GLN A 151 8.42 -1.96 -7.32
C GLN A 151 7.46 -3.00 -6.71
N ALA A 152 6.59 -3.59 -7.52
CA ALA A 152 5.63 -4.61 -7.09
C ALA A 152 6.24 -6.03 -7.03
N LEU A 153 7.31 -6.29 -7.79
CA LEU A 153 8.00 -7.56 -7.76
C LEU A 153 8.54 -7.85 -6.36
N VAL A 154 8.26 -9.06 -5.88
CA VAL A 154 8.84 -9.56 -4.62
C VAL A 154 10.37 -9.60 -4.82
N GLU A 155 11.14 -9.03 -3.88
CA GLU A 155 12.57 -9.33 -3.84
C GLU A 155 12.73 -10.86 -3.75
N PRO A 156 13.53 -11.50 -4.64
CA PRO A 156 13.70 -12.95 -4.65
C PRO A 156 14.12 -13.54 -3.30
N ALA A 157 14.79 -12.73 -2.45
CA ALA A 157 15.19 -13.09 -1.09
C ALA A 157 14.01 -13.38 -0.13
N VAL A 158 12.78 -13.00 -0.48
CA VAL A 158 11.57 -13.25 0.32
C VAL A 158 10.86 -14.55 -0.09
N LEU A 159 11.24 -15.16 -1.21
CA LEU A 159 10.71 -16.46 -1.68
C LEU A 159 11.53 -17.66 -1.14
N GLY A 160 12.42 -17.41 -0.18
CA GLY A 160 13.24 -18.44 0.50
C GLY A 160 12.41 -19.39 1.35
#